data_AF-A0A943NW93-F1
#
_entry.id   AF-A0A943NW93-F1
#
_cell.length_a   1.000
_cell.length_b   1.000
_cell.length_c   1.000
_cell.angle_alpha   90.00
_cell.angle_beta   90.00
_cell.angle_gamma   90.00
#
_symmetry.space_group_name_H-M   'P 1'
#
loop_
_entity.id
_entity.type
_entity.pdbx_description
1 polymer ?
#
loop_
_entity_poly.entity_id
_entity_poly.type
_entity_poly.pdbx_seq_one_letter_code
_entity_poly.pdbx_strand_id
1 'polypeptide(L)'
;MKKKTFTLFLALALVFAGIIGGTLAWLTDTTDAVVNTFTDSDIDITLTETGAVNNHNSYKMVPGYTISKDPKVTVEAGSEKCYLFVKLEKSANFDNFLTYEIADGWTALTDVNNDSIADDGVYYRIVETTGMGTAYSVLKNDQVTVKGTVTKEMMSGLTTDTYPTLKVTAYASQFNKNATETFTVNEAWTNVSSNSGN
;
A
#
# COMPACT_ATOMS: atom_id res chain seq x y z
N MET A 1 -31.44 -22.07 -90.77
CA MET A 1 -31.48 -21.39 -89.45
C MET A 1 -30.84 -22.23 -88.33
N LYS A 2 -29.69 -22.90 -88.54
CA LYS A 2 -29.13 -23.87 -87.56
C LYS A 2 -27.86 -23.40 -86.81
N LYS A 3 -27.16 -22.34 -87.27
CA LYS A 3 -25.89 -21.88 -86.68
C LYS A 3 -26.05 -20.81 -85.57
N LYS A 4 -27.11 -20.01 -85.62
CA LYS A 4 -27.37 -18.93 -84.65
C LYS A 4 -27.90 -19.44 -83.31
N THR A 5 -28.69 -20.52 -83.31
CA THR A 5 -29.28 -21.13 -82.11
C THR A 5 -28.24 -21.85 -81.25
N PHE A 6 -27.25 -22.49 -81.87
CA PHE A 6 -26.15 -23.16 -81.15
C PHE A 6 -25.22 -22.15 -80.45
N THR A 7 -24.96 -21.02 -81.10
CA THR A 7 -24.15 -19.93 -80.52
C THR A 7 -24.87 -19.27 -79.34
N LEU A 8 -26.19 -19.10 -79.42
CA LEU A 8 -26.99 -18.56 -78.32
C LEU A 8 -27.05 -19.53 -77.13
N PHE A 9 -27.20 -20.83 -77.38
CA PHE A 9 -27.17 -21.86 -76.33
C PHE A 9 -25.80 -21.95 -75.64
N LEU A 10 -24.71 -21.86 -76.40
CA LEU A 10 -23.35 -21.88 -75.85
C LEU A 10 -23.05 -20.63 -75.02
N ALA A 11 -23.51 -19.46 -75.48
CA ALA A 11 -23.42 -18.21 -74.72
C ALA A 11 -24.24 -18.26 -73.42
N LEU A 12 -25.46 -18.80 -73.47
CA LEU A 12 -26.30 -18.94 -72.27
C LEU A 12 -25.70 -19.93 -71.27
N ALA A 13 -25.14 -21.06 -71.74
CA ALA A 13 -24.45 -22.03 -70.90
C ALA A 13 -23.19 -21.45 -70.22
N LEU A 14 -22.44 -20.58 -70.93
CA LEU A 14 -21.29 -19.86 -70.37
C LEU A 14 -21.70 -18.85 -69.29
N VAL A 15 -22.83 -18.15 -69.48
CA VAL A 15 -23.36 -17.21 -68.47
C VAL A 15 -23.84 -17.95 -67.21
N PHE A 16 -24.48 -19.11 -67.34
CA PHE A 16 -24.87 -19.92 -66.18
C PHE A 16 -23.68 -20.57 -65.47
N ALA A 17 -22.65 -21.02 -66.20
CA ALA A 17 -21.41 -21.53 -65.61
C ALA A 17 -20.60 -20.43 -64.88
N GLY A 18 -20.67 -19.18 -65.33
CA GLY A 18 -20.05 -18.03 -64.68
C GLY A 18 -20.71 -17.62 -63.35
N ILE A 19 -21.96 -17.99 -63.10
CA ILE A 19 -22.68 -17.66 -61.86
C ILE A 19 -22.46 -18.72 -60.76
N ILE A 20 -22.23 -19.98 -61.14
CA ILE A 20 -21.95 -21.08 -60.19
C ILE A 20 -20.46 -21.09 -59.77
N GLY A 21 -19.59 -20.50 -60.58
CA GLY A 21 -18.14 -20.42 -60.37
C GLY A 21 -17.63 -19.08 -59.86
N GLY A 22 -18.47 -18.27 -59.20
CA GLY A 22 -17.96 -17.20 -58.36
C GLY A 22 -17.16 -17.85 -57.24
N THR A 23 -15.84 -17.95 -57.40
CA THR A 23 -14.93 -18.37 -56.35
C THR A 23 -15.30 -17.60 -55.10
N LEU A 24 -15.89 -18.28 -54.11
CA LEU A 24 -15.91 -17.80 -52.74
C LEU A 24 -14.44 -17.77 -52.33
N ALA A 25 -13.72 -16.70 -52.69
CA ALA A 25 -12.51 -16.33 -52.01
C ALA A 25 -12.97 -15.89 -50.62
N TRP A 26 -13.23 -16.89 -49.77
CA TRP A 26 -13.53 -16.70 -48.37
C TRP A 26 -12.23 -16.25 -47.73
N LEU A 27 -11.96 -14.94 -47.82
CA LEU A 27 -10.85 -14.27 -47.14
C LEU A 27 -11.19 -14.20 -45.65
N THR A 28 -11.21 -15.36 -45.01
CA THR A 28 -11.27 -15.45 -43.56
C THR A 28 -9.89 -15.72 -43.04
N ASP A 29 -9.44 -14.81 -42.19
CA ASP A 29 -8.22 -14.93 -41.42
C ASP A 29 -8.61 -14.79 -39.96
N THR A 30 -8.05 -15.63 -39.11
CA THR A 30 -8.29 -15.64 -37.67
C THR A 30 -6.94 -15.67 -37.00
N THR A 31 -6.66 -14.65 -36.20
CA THR A 31 -5.49 -14.66 -35.34
C THR A 31 -5.73 -15.57 -34.15
N ASP A 32 -4.65 -16.00 -33.51
CA ASP A 32 -4.73 -16.62 -32.20
C ASP A 32 -5.43 -15.67 -31.19
N ALA A 33 -6.14 -16.26 -30.23
CA ALA A 33 -6.83 -15.51 -29.20
C ALA A 33 -5.83 -14.90 -28.22
N VAL A 34 -5.92 -13.59 -27.99
CA VAL A 34 -5.21 -12.91 -26.90
C VAL A 34 -6.09 -13.00 -25.65
N VAL A 35 -5.62 -13.75 -24.65
CA VAL A 35 -6.31 -13.89 -23.36
C VAL A 35 -5.75 -12.85 -22.40
N ASN A 36 -6.59 -11.88 -22.01
CA ASN A 36 -6.28 -10.91 -20.96
C ASN A 36 -6.83 -11.43 -19.64
N THR A 37 -5.94 -11.57 -18.65
CA THR A 37 -6.33 -11.91 -17.27
C THR A 37 -6.51 -10.62 -16.49
N PHE A 38 -7.69 -10.44 -15.88
CA PHE A 38 -7.98 -9.34 -14.97
C PHE A 38 -7.96 -9.91 -13.55
N THR A 39 -7.04 -9.44 -12.72
CA THR A 39 -6.94 -9.80 -11.30
C THR A 39 -7.49 -8.67 -10.44
N ASP A 40 -7.76 -8.98 -9.18
CA ASP A 40 -7.93 -7.97 -8.14
C ASP A 40 -6.60 -7.24 -7.85
N SER A 41 -6.72 -6.12 -7.15
CA SER A 41 -5.61 -5.30 -6.66
C SER A 41 -5.51 -5.47 -5.14
N ASP A 42 -4.30 -5.51 -4.60
CA ASP A 42 -4.06 -5.67 -3.16
C ASP A 42 -3.00 -4.69 -2.62
N ILE A 43 -2.94 -4.54 -1.30
CA ILE A 43 -1.94 -3.75 -0.58
C ILE A 43 -1.46 -4.56 0.62
N ASP A 44 -0.25 -5.08 0.50
CA ASP A 44 0.40 -5.83 1.55
C ASP A 44 1.43 -4.96 2.26
N ILE A 45 1.43 -5.00 3.59
CA ILE A 45 2.44 -4.30 4.41
C ILE A 45 3.06 -5.22 5.45
N THR A 46 4.32 -4.95 5.77
CA THR A 46 5.04 -5.57 6.88
C THR A 46 5.60 -4.50 7.80
N LEU A 47 5.46 -4.72 9.11
CA LEU A 47 6.14 -3.94 10.15
C LEU A 47 7.17 -4.85 10.83
N THR A 48 8.43 -4.44 10.78
CA THR A 48 9.54 -5.20 11.34
C THR A 48 10.30 -4.35 12.36
N GLU A 49 10.91 -5.01 13.34
CA GLU A 49 11.82 -4.38 14.29
C GLU A 49 12.90 -5.38 14.70
N THR A 50 14.16 -4.97 14.64
CA THR A 50 15.29 -5.85 14.94
C THR A 50 15.32 -6.20 16.43
N GLY A 51 15.43 -7.49 16.72
CA GLY A 51 15.47 -7.97 18.11
C GLY A 51 14.10 -7.93 18.81
N ALA A 52 13.00 -7.71 18.09
CA ALA A 52 11.64 -7.83 18.61
C ALA A 52 11.21 -9.31 18.73
N VAL A 53 11.87 -10.08 19.60
CA VAL A 53 11.41 -11.43 19.97
C VAL A 53 10.71 -11.33 21.33
N ASN A 54 9.38 -11.47 21.33
CA ASN A 54 8.52 -11.47 22.54
C ASN A 54 8.53 -10.18 23.39
N ASN A 55 8.89 -9.01 22.83
CA ASN A 55 9.00 -7.74 23.56
C ASN A 55 9.86 -7.80 24.84
N HIS A 56 10.76 -8.79 24.94
CA HIS A 56 11.59 -9.02 26.13
C HIS A 56 12.93 -8.30 26.04
N ASN A 57 12.96 -7.10 25.45
CA ASN A 57 14.16 -6.29 25.49
C ASN A 57 14.09 -5.44 26.76
N SER A 58 14.80 -5.88 27.80
CA SER A 58 15.08 -5.06 28.97
C SER A 58 16.06 -3.96 28.57
N TYR A 59 15.54 -2.88 27.99
CA TYR A 59 16.35 -1.72 27.67
C TYR A 59 16.73 -1.00 28.97
N LYS A 60 18.03 -0.98 29.27
CA LYS A 60 18.53 -0.19 30.39
C LYS A 60 18.42 1.29 30.02
N MET A 61 17.55 2.02 30.71
CA MET A 61 17.43 3.46 30.56
C MET A 61 18.63 4.14 31.25
N VAL A 62 19.61 4.58 30.46
CA VAL A 62 20.71 5.42 30.96
C VAL A 62 20.33 6.88 30.65
N PRO A 63 20.24 7.79 31.64
CA PRO A 63 19.83 9.16 31.41
C PRO A 63 20.69 9.87 30.35
N GLY A 64 20.05 10.49 29.36
CA GLY A 64 20.70 11.18 28.25
C GLY A 64 21.20 10.28 27.11
N TYR A 65 21.06 8.95 27.22
CA TYR A 65 21.49 8.01 26.19
C TYR A 65 20.34 7.66 25.25
N THR A 66 20.70 7.19 24.06
CA THR A 66 19.77 6.66 23.08
C THR A 66 19.59 5.15 23.24
N ILE A 67 18.42 4.65 22.89
CA ILE A 67 18.07 3.24 22.82
C ILE A 67 17.71 2.94 21.37
N SER A 68 18.39 1.95 20.77
CA SER A 68 18.12 1.50 19.40
C SER A 68 16.71 0.92 19.30
N LYS A 69 15.89 1.48 18.41
CA LYS A 69 14.52 1.10 18.11
C LYS A 69 14.27 1.38 16.63
N ASP A 70 14.22 0.34 15.82
CA ASP A 70 14.18 0.43 14.35
C ASP A 70 12.87 -0.10 13.74
N PRO A 71 11.68 0.33 14.22
CA PRO A 71 10.43 -0.05 13.56
C PRO A 71 10.44 0.46 12.11
N LYS A 72 10.31 -0.48 11.19
CA LYS A 72 10.37 -0.26 9.74
C LYS A 72 9.14 -0.85 9.09
N VAL A 73 8.47 -0.02 8.30
CA VAL A 73 7.28 -0.45 7.54
C VAL A 73 7.65 -0.55 6.06
N THR A 74 7.33 -1.69 5.46
CA THR A 74 7.49 -1.94 4.04
C THR A 74 6.11 -2.15 3.43
N VAL A 75 5.85 -1.53 2.28
CA VAL A 75 4.74 -1.93 1.42
C VAL A 75 5.31 -2.91 0.40
N GLU A 76 4.76 -4.13 0.36
CA GLU A 76 5.37 -5.25 -0.37
C GLU A 76 5.24 -5.08 -1.89
N ALA A 77 6.19 -5.68 -2.62
CA ALA A 77 6.18 -5.67 -4.08
C ALA A 77 4.91 -6.31 -4.65
N GLY A 78 4.33 -5.69 -5.68
CA GLY A 78 3.04 -6.10 -6.24
C GLY A 78 1.84 -5.35 -5.67
N SER A 79 2.03 -4.56 -4.60
CA SER A 79 1.00 -3.67 -4.06
C SER A 79 0.71 -2.47 -4.96
N GLU A 80 -0.48 -1.91 -4.82
CA GLU A 80 -0.89 -0.67 -5.48
C GLU A 80 -0.44 0.59 -4.75
N LYS A 81 -0.45 1.73 -5.46
CA LYS A 81 -0.26 3.05 -4.86
C LYS A 81 -1.22 3.24 -3.68
N CYS A 82 -0.67 3.58 -2.52
CA CYS A 82 -1.42 3.62 -1.26
C CYS A 82 -1.03 4.77 -0.35
N TYR A 83 -1.92 5.05 0.60
CA TYR A 83 -1.56 5.75 1.83
C TYR A 83 -1.04 4.71 2.82
N LEU A 84 0.19 4.92 3.29
CA LEU A 84 0.78 4.16 4.39
C LEU A 84 0.70 4.99 5.66
N PHE A 85 0.16 4.40 6.72
CA PHE A 85 0.00 5.04 8.03
C PHE A 85 0.79 4.29 9.10
N VAL A 86 1.24 5.03 10.10
CA VAL A 86 1.74 4.50 11.38
C VAL A 86 1.07 5.22 12.53
N LYS A 87 0.61 4.46 13.52
CA LYS A 87 0.09 4.96 14.80
C LYS A 87 1.07 4.63 15.90
N LEU A 88 1.53 5.66 16.61
CA LEU A 88 2.43 5.55 17.75
C LEU A 88 1.66 5.80 19.05
N GLU A 89 1.43 4.74 19.81
CA GLU A 89 0.71 4.80 21.08
C GLU A 89 1.72 4.81 22.24
N LYS A 90 1.77 5.93 22.96
CA LYS A 90 2.60 6.11 24.15
C LYS A 90 1.83 5.68 25.41
N SER A 91 2.50 5.05 26.37
CA SER A 91 1.97 4.99 27.73
C SER A 91 1.88 6.39 28.34
N ALA A 92 0.98 6.61 29.30
CA ALA A 92 0.76 7.91 29.93
C ALA A 92 2.02 8.52 30.57
N ASN A 93 2.98 7.69 30.99
CA ASN A 93 4.23 8.12 31.60
C ASN A 93 5.40 8.21 30.60
N PHE A 94 5.23 7.87 29.32
CA PHE A 94 6.34 7.80 28.36
C PHE A 94 7.16 9.10 28.31
N ASP A 95 6.50 10.25 28.18
CA ASP A 95 7.15 11.55 28.01
C ASP A 95 7.89 12.03 29.29
N ASN A 96 7.72 11.35 30.42
CA ASN A 96 8.51 11.58 31.63
C ASN A 96 9.92 10.96 31.53
N PHE A 97 10.07 9.93 30.71
CA PHE A 97 11.30 9.13 30.62
C PHE A 97 11.99 9.23 29.26
N LEU A 98 11.22 9.22 28.18
CA LEU A 98 11.70 9.03 26.83
C LEU A 98 11.17 10.12 25.89
N THR A 99 11.91 10.37 24.83
CA THR A 99 11.49 11.17 23.69
C THR A 99 11.82 10.43 22.40
N TYR A 100 11.09 10.72 21.33
CA TYR A 100 11.41 10.25 19.99
C TYR A 100 11.16 11.36 18.97
N GLU A 101 11.75 11.22 17.80
CA GLU A 101 11.42 12.02 16.61
C GLU A 101 10.96 11.06 15.51
N ILE A 102 9.96 11.47 14.74
CA ILE A 102 9.53 10.71 13.56
C ILE A 102 10.55 10.90 12.44
N ALA A 103 10.82 9.82 11.70
CA ALA A 103 11.74 9.85 10.57
C ALA A 103 11.26 10.78 9.44
N ASP A 104 12.17 11.18 8.58
CA ASP A 104 11.86 12.10 7.49
C ASP A 104 10.88 11.48 6.46
N GLY A 105 10.01 12.34 5.91
CA GLY A 105 9.06 11.99 4.86
C GLY A 105 7.76 11.35 5.36
N TRP A 106 7.52 11.37 6.67
CA TRP A 106 6.20 11.17 7.28
C TRP A 106 5.54 12.52 7.57
N THR A 107 4.23 12.60 7.37
CA THR A 107 3.41 13.77 7.66
C THR A 107 2.46 13.45 8.81
N ALA A 108 2.38 14.31 9.83
CA ALA A 108 1.41 14.15 10.90
C ALA A 108 -0.01 14.26 10.33
N LEU A 109 -0.90 13.35 10.73
CA LEU A 109 -2.30 13.41 10.31
C LEU A 109 -3.00 14.53 11.09
N THR A 110 -3.67 15.41 10.37
CA THR A 110 -4.51 16.47 10.91
C THR A 110 -5.96 16.25 10.47
N ASP A 111 -6.90 16.77 11.23
CA ASP A 111 -8.30 16.74 10.87
C ASP A 111 -8.58 17.63 9.63
N VAL A 112 -9.85 17.69 9.22
CA VAL A 112 -10.27 18.50 8.06
C VAL A 112 -10.09 20.01 8.25
N ASN A 113 -9.93 20.47 9.49
CA ASN A 113 -9.66 21.86 9.84
C ASN A 113 -8.17 22.16 10.02
N ASN A 114 -7.31 21.16 9.77
CA ASN A 114 -5.86 21.20 10.01
C ASN A 114 -5.50 21.30 11.50
N ASP A 115 -6.40 20.84 12.37
CA ASP A 115 -6.13 20.65 13.79
C ASP A 115 -5.54 19.26 14.03
N SER A 116 -4.78 19.10 15.11
CA SER A 116 -4.31 17.77 15.51
C SER A 116 -5.52 16.87 15.80
N ILE A 117 -5.54 15.67 15.21
CA ILE A 117 -6.60 14.71 15.51
C ILE A 117 -6.50 14.23 16.97
N ALA A 118 -7.64 13.85 17.56
CA ALA A 118 -7.71 13.31 18.92
C ALA A 118 -6.91 12.01 19.12
N ASP A 119 -6.59 11.29 18.03
CA ASP A 119 -5.64 10.19 18.00
C ASP A 119 -4.21 10.74 17.81
N ASP A 120 -3.65 11.29 18.90
CA ASP A 120 -2.25 11.72 18.90
C ASP A 120 -1.33 10.58 18.39
N GLY A 121 -0.42 10.93 17.49
CA GLY A 121 0.64 10.02 17.04
C GLY A 121 0.35 9.23 15.75
N VAL A 122 -0.62 9.63 14.94
CA VAL A 122 -0.79 9.08 13.57
C VAL A 122 0.00 9.90 12.57
N TYR A 123 0.79 9.21 11.76
CA TYR A 123 1.56 9.79 10.67
C TYR A 123 1.30 9.00 9.39
N TYR A 124 1.38 9.67 8.25
CA TYR A 124 1.15 9.05 6.95
C TYR A 124 2.19 9.45 5.93
N ARG A 125 2.29 8.64 4.89
CA ARG A 125 2.97 8.96 3.64
C ARG A 125 2.27 8.30 2.46
N ILE A 126 2.48 8.82 1.26
CA ILE A 126 2.02 8.18 0.03
C ILE A 126 3.17 7.33 -0.50
N VAL A 127 2.88 6.05 -0.78
CA VAL A 127 3.85 5.13 -1.40
C VAL A 127 3.42 4.91 -2.84
N GLU A 128 4.25 5.36 -3.77
CA GLU A 128 4.08 5.09 -5.20
C GLU A 128 4.51 3.64 -5.50
N THR A 129 4.03 3.07 -6.61
CA THR A 129 4.38 1.69 -7.02
C THR A 129 5.90 1.47 -7.18
N THR A 130 6.65 2.53 -7.51
CA THR A 130 8.12 2.51 -7.59
C THR A 130 8.82 2.45 -6.23
N GLY A 131 8.11 2.76 -5.14
CA GLY A 131 8.59 2.69 -3.77
C GLY A 131 8.35 1.34 -3.09
N MET A 132 7.61 0.42 -3.71
CA MET A 132 7.31 -0.89 -3.14
C MET A 132 8.58 -1.72 -2.90
N GLY A 133 8.61 -2.47 -1.80
CA GLY A 133 9.78 -3.18 -1.29
C GLY A 133 10.78 -2.29 -0.53
N THR A 134 10.55 -0.97 -0.46
CA THR A 134 11.38 -0.08 0.37
C THR A 134 10.92 -0.13 1.82
N ALA A 135 11.86 -0.43 2.73
CA ALA A 135 11.62 -0.34 4.16
C ALA A 135 11.77 1.11 4.64
N TYR A 136 10.69 1.67 5.20
CA TYR A 136 10.67 3.02 5.74
C TYR A 136 10.81 3.00 7.26
N SER A 137 11.91 3.58 7.77
CA SER A 137 12.06 3.83 9.21
C SER A 137 10.93 4.73 9.71
N VAL A 138 10.37 4.39 10.87
CA VAL A 138 9.33 5.19 11.53
C VAL A 138 9.96 6.21 12.48
N LEU A 139 11.00 5.82 13.20
CA LEU A 139 11.73 6.68 14.13
C LEU A 139 12.98 7.23 13.47
N LYS A 140 13.25 8.52 13.70
CA LYS A 140 14.45 9.17 13.18
C LYS A 140 15.68 8.55 13.80
N ASN A 141 16.67 8.24 12.96
CA ASN A 141 17.89 7.53 13.34
C ASN A 141 17.64 6.17 14.01
N ASP A 142 16.46 5.56 13.83
CA ASP A 142 16.12 4.26 14.42
C ASP A 142 16.36 4.21 15.94
N GLN A 143 15.91 5.24 16.67
CA GLN A 143 16.14 5.33 18.13
C GLN A 143 15.06 6.09 18.90
N VAL A 144 15.05 5.86 20.22
CA VAL A 144 14.44 6.75 21.23
C VAL A 144 15.52 7.29 22.16
N THR A 145 15.27 8.40 22.84
CA THR A 145 16.23 9.04 23.76
C THR A 145 15.69 9.05 25.18
N VAL A 146 16.49 8.59 26.13
CA VAL A 146 16.20 8.74 27.56
C VAL A 146 16.48 10.18 27.97
N LYS A 147 15.50 10.85 28.58
CA LYS A 147 15.67 12.24 29.01
C LYS A 147 16.79 12.33 30.04
N GLY A 148 17.65 13.35 29.91
CA GLY A 148 18.74 13.57 30.86
C GLY A 148 18.28 13.86 32.30
N THR A 149 17.01 14.24 32.47
CA THR A 149 16.38 14.48 33.78
C THR A 149 15.94 13.21 34.49
N VAL A 150 15.98 12.04 33.85
CA VAL A 150 15.61 10.76 34.49
C VAL A 150 16.62 10.42 35.58
N THR A 151 16.13 10.03 36.77
CA THR A 151 16.98 9.63 37.89
C THR A 151 16.86 8.13 38.18
N LYS A 152 17.83 7.58 38.93
CA LYS A 152 17.79 6.19 39.40
C LYS A 152 16.54 5.90 40.24
N GLU A 153 16.10 6.86 41.04
CA GLU A 153 14.90 6.75 41.88
C GLU A 153 13.65 6.64 41.03
N MET A 154 13.51 7.49 40.00
CA MET A 154 12.39 7.40 39.04
C MET A 154 12.31 6.03 38.37
N MET A 155 13.45 5.46 37.99
CA MET A 155 13.51 4.15 37.32
C MET A 155 13.27 2.98 38.28
N SER A 156 13.80 3.06 39.50
CA SER A 156 13.67 2.01 40.52
C SER A 156 12.24 1.93 41.09
N GLY A 157 11.45 2.99 40.91
CA GLY A 157 10.02 3.01 41.22
C GLY A 157 9.13 2.36 40.16
N LEU A 158 9.66 1.99 39.00
CA LEU A 158 8.89 1.33 37.94
C LEU A 158 8.76 -0.17 38.20
N THR A 159 7.65 -0.72 37.73
CA THR A 159 7.31 -2.13 37.70
C THR A 159 7.07 -2.57 36.25
N THR A 160 6.93 -3.88 36.01
CA THR A 160 6.60 -4.42 34.68
C THR A 160 5.38 -3.75 34.05
N ASP A 161 4.39 -3.41 34.86
CA ASP A 161 3.11 -2.85 34.40
C ASP A 161 3.17 -1.33 34.19
N THR A 162 4.22 -0.69 34.71
CA THR A 162 4.38 0.77 34.66
C THR A 162 5.59 1.20 33.82
N TYR A 163 6.33 0.25 33.23
CA TYR A 163 7.40 0.62 32.30
C TYR A 163 6.84 1.47 31.15
N PRO A 164 7.55 2.55 30.76
CA PRO A 164 7.13 3.37 29.64
C PRO A 164 7.15 2.56 28.36
N THR A 165 6.05 2.62 27.59
CA THR A 165 5.92 1.87 26.34
C THR A 165 5.66 2.81 25.16
N LEU A 166 6.15 2.39 24.00
CA LEU A 166 5.84 2.97 22.71
C LEU A 166 5.43 1.81 21.80
N LYS A 167 4.15 1.73 21.48
CA LYS A 167 3.62 0.74 20.55
C LYS A 167 3.47 1.39 19.17
N VAL A 168 3.97 0.70 18.15
CA VAL A 168 3.85 1.14 16.75
C VAL A 168 2.94 0.15 16.02
N THR A 169 1.94 0.66 15.32
CA THR A 169 1.07 -0.13 14.45
C THR A 169 1.04 0.49 13.07
N ALA A 170 1.15 -0.31 12.01
CA ALA A 170 1.12 0.15 10.63
C ALA A 170 -0.20 -0.22 9.96
N TYR A 171 -0.66 0.64 9.04
CA TYR A 171 -1.88 0.44 8.26
C TYR A 171 -1.66 0.92 6.84
N ALA A 172 -2.41 0.39 5.88
CA ALA A 172 -2.41 0.90 4.53
C ALA A 172 -3.81 0.95 3.94
N SER A 173 -4.07 1.98 3.15
CA SER A 173 -5.33 2.20 2.46
C SER A 173 -5.07 2.56 1.02
N GLN A 174 -5.92 2.08 0.11
CA GLN A 174 -5.80 2.39 -1.31
C GLN A 174 -5.85 3.91 -1.56
N PHE A 175 -5.06 4.37 -2.54
CA PHE A 175 -5.01 5.79 -2.87
C PHE A 175 -6.23 6.22 -3.71
N ASN A 176 -6.56 5.43 -4.73
CA ASN A 176 -7.66 5.72 -5.65
C ASN A 176 -8.96 5.11 -5.13
N LYS A 177 -10.04 5.89 -5.18
CA LYS A 177 -11.41 5.39 -4.94
C LYS A 177 -12.00 4.77 -6.21
N ASN A 178 -11.70 5.38 -7.34
CA ASN A 178 -12.07 4.94 -8.69
C ASN A 178 -11.14 5.59 -9.72
N ALA A 179 -11.45 5.48 -11.01
CA ALA A 179 -10.62 6.00 -12.10
C ALA A 179 -10.39 7.52 -12.10
N THR A 180 -11.23 8.29 -11.41
CA THR A 180 -11.19 9.77 -11.45
C THR A 180 -11.08 10.43 -10.08
N GLU A 181 -11.30 9.66 -9.00
CA GLU A 181 -11.32 10.17 -7.63
C GLU A 181 -10.31 9.43 -6.75
N THR A 182 -9.68 10.18 -5.87
CA THR A 182 -8.76 9.67 -4.83
C THR A 182 -9.39 9.83 -3.46
N PHE A 183 -9.06 8.93 -2.53
CA PHE A 183 -9.37 9.19 -1.13
C PHE A 183 -8.61 10.41 -0.63
N THR A 184 -9.27 11.24 0.17
CA THR A 184 -8.56 12.15 1.07
C THR A 184 -7.83 11.34 2.13
N VAL A 185 -6.78 11.91 2.72
CA VAL A 185 -6.02 11.20 3.77
C VAL A 185 -6.89 10.83 4.98
N ASN A 186 -7.86 11.68 5.34
CA ASN A 186 -8.78 11.42 6.46
C ASN A 186 -9.78 10.29 6.16
N GLU A 187 -10.31 10.21 4.95
CA GLU A 187 -11.13 9.06 4.52
C GLU A 187 -10.30 7.77 4.52
N ALA A 188 -9.09 7.81 3.97
CA ALA A 188 -8.17 6.68 3.93
C ALA A 188 -7.86 6.16 5.35
N TRP A 189 -7.59 7.06 6.30
CA TRP A 189 -7.37 6.70 7.70
C TRP A 189 -8.63 6.10 8.35
N THR A 190 -9.81 6.67 8.10
CA THR A 190 -11.07 6.17 8.66
C THR A 190 -11.35 4.73 8.21
N ASN A 191 -11.05 4.38 6.96
CA ASN A 191 -11.26 3.04 6.41
C ASN A 191 -10.43 1.96 7.12
N VAL A 192 -9.24 2.30 7.61
CA VAL A 192 -8.30 1.31 8.19
C VAL A 192 -8.30 1.32 9.72
N SER A 193 -8.55 2.48 10.33
CA SER A 193 -8.61 2.61 11.79
C SER A 193 -9.86 1.97 12.40
N SER A 194 -11.00 2.00 11.70
CA SER A 194 -12.25 1.40 12.17
C SER A 194 -12.26 -0.14 12.12
N ASN A 195 -11.52 -0.73 11.19
CA ASN A 195 -11.39 -2.19 11.06
C ASN A 195 -10.42 -2.81 12.10
N SER A 196 -9.78 -1.99 12.93
CA SER A 196 -8.81 -2.45 13.96
C SER A 196 -9.46 -2.89 15.27
N GLY A 197 -10.79 -2.80 15.37
CA GLY A 197 -11.58 -3.16 16.56
C GLY A 197 -12.61 -4.24 16.27
N ASN A 198 -12.16 -5.48 16.06
CA ASN A 198 -12.97 -6.69 16.19
C ASN A 198 -12.09 -7.87 16.63
#